data_AF-A0A379GB43-F1
#
_entry.id   AF-A0A379GB43-F1
#
_cell.length_a   1.000
_cell.length_b   1.000
_cell.length_c   1.000
_cell.angle_alpha   90.00
_cell.angle_beta   90.00
_cell.angle_gamma   90.00
#
_symmetry.space_group_name_H-M   'P 1'
#
loop_
_entity.id
_entity.type
_entity.pdbx_description
1 polymer ?
#
loop_
_entity_poly.entity_id
_entity_poly.type
_entity_poly.pdbx_seq_one_letter_code
_entity_poly.pdbx_strand_id
1 'polypeptide(L)'
;MDAPNDEAFASSEPFCIDTMEAHEWLQWVLIPRLSSLIDSGMALPTAFAIAPYYEEAFKDDETRDYVDLLNHLRELDALFKQ
;
A
#
# COMPACT_ATOMS: atom_id res chain seq x y z
N MET A 1 11.86 2.22 -12.69
CA MET A 1 11.47 2.34 -11.27
C MET A 1 12.62 1.75 -10.48
N ASP A 2 13.31 2.63 -9.77
CA ASP A 2 14.39 2.29 -8.88
C ASP A 2 13.80 2.02 -7.49
N ALA A 3 14.46 1.20 -6.67
CA ALA A 3 14.01 0.99 -5.30
C ALA A 3 14.25 2.29 -4.50
N PRO A 4 13.36 2.65 -3.55
CA PRO A 4 13.58 3.80 -2.69
C PRO A 4 14.83 3.58 -1.83
N ASN A 5 15.45 4.68 -1.42
CA ASN A 5 16.66 4.63 -0.61
C ASN A 5 16.37 3.93 0.75
N ASP A 6 17.36 3.24 1.34
CA ASP A 6 17.18 2.54 2.62
C ASP A 6 16.62 3.45 3.74
N GLU A 7 16.98 4.74 3.71
CA GLU A 7 16.48 5.75 4.65
C GLU A 7 14.97 5.96 4.56
N ALA A 8 14.36 5.73 3.39
CA ALA A 8 12.93 5.89 3.21
C ALA A 8 12.14 4.80 3.95
N PHE A 9 12.69 3.58 4.05
CA PHE A 9 12.10 2.50 4.86
C PHE A 9 12.21 2.75 6.37
N ALA A 10 13.09 3.67 6.78
CA ALA A 10 13.30 4.03 8.18
C ALA A 10 12.36 5.17 8.66
N SER A 11 11.44 5.65 7.81
CA SER A 11 10.47 6.66 8.24
C SER A 11 9.60 6.17 9.40
N SER A 12 9.33 7.09 10.33
CA SER A 12 8.43 6.88 11.47
C SER A 12 6.99 7.30 11.18
N GLU A 13 6.75 8.01 10.07
CA GLU A 13 5.41 8.43 9.68
C GLU A 13 4.62 7.23 9.10
N PRO A 14 3.29 7.23 9.25
CA PRO A 14 2.46 6.19 8.65
C PRO A 14 2.65 6.19 7.12
N PHE A 15 2.75 5.01 6.52
CA PHE A 15 2.96 4.82 5.07
C PHE A 15 4.23 5.44 4.48
N CYS A 16 5.19 5.86 5.32
CA CYS A 16 6.42 6.53 4.87
C CYS A 16 6.14 7.75 3.96
N ILE A 17 5.03 8.46 4.18
CA ILE A 17 4.53 9.54 3.31
C ILE A 17 5.50 10.71 3.10
N ASP A 18 6.45 10.87 4.01
CA ASP A 18 7.49 11.89 4.00
C ASP A 18 8.68 11.54 3.10
N THR A 19 8.91 10.24 2.85
CA THR A 19 10.12 9.73 2.20
C THR A 19 9.86 8.84 0.98
N MET A 20 8.62 8.38 0.79
CA MET A 20 8.20 7.56 -0.35
C MET A 20 6.94 8.12 -0.99
N GLU A 21 6.86 8.00 -2.32
CA GLU A 21 5.60 8.16 -3.00
C GLU A 21 4.68 6.96 -2.73
N ALA A 22 3.36 7.18 -2.80
CA ALA A 22 2.38 6.15 -2.49
C ALA A 22 2.60 4.86 -3.31
N HIS A 23 2.94 4.97 -4.61
CA HIS A 23 3.20 3.82 -5.46
C HIS A 23 4.46 3.04 -5.04
N GLU A 24 5.51 3.73 -4.57
CA GLU A 24 6.73 3.08 -4.08
C GLU A 24 6.45 2.31 -2.80
N TRP A 25 5.71 2.91 -1.87
CA TRP A 25 5.30 2.25 -0.64
C TRP A 25 4.46 0.99 -0.92
N LEU A 26 3.55 1.04 -1.90
CA LEU A 26 2.77 -0.12 -2.32
C LEU A 26 3.67 -1.28 -2.74
N GLN A 27 4.61 -1.00 -3.65
CA GLN A 27 5.44 -2.02 -4.27
C GLN A 27 6.50 -2.58 -3.32
N TRP A 28 7.15 -1.72 -2.55
CA TRP A 28 8.35 -2.07 -1.78
C TRP A 28 8.10 -2.33 -0.30
N VAL A 29 6.99 -1.84 0.25
CA VAL A 29 6.64 -2.06 1.66
C VAL A 29 5.46 -3.02 1.77
N LEU A 30 4.34 -2.70 1.14
CA LEU A 30 3.11 -3.45 1.36
C LEU A 30 3.16 -4.86 0.78
N ILE A 31 3.40 -4.99 -0.52
CA ILE A 31 3.41 -6.29 -1.20
C ILE A 31 4.36 -7.29 -0.53
N PRO A 32 5.66 -6.99 -0.33
CA PRO A 32 6.58 -7.93 0.31
C PRO A 32 6.21 -8.23 1.77
N ARG A 33 5.66 -7.25 2.50
CA ARG A 33 5.18 -7.46 3.87
C ARG A 33 4.01 -8.45 3.90
N LEU A 34 3.02 -8.28 3.03
CA LEU A 34 1.89 -9.20 2.92
C LEU A 34 2.35 -10.60 2.48
N SER A 35 3.24 -10.70 1.50
CA SER A 35 3.84 -11.97 1.09
C SER A 35 4.54 -12.69 2.24
N SER A 36 5.31 -11.97 3.07
CA SER A 36 5.97 -12.54 4.24
C SER A 36 4.99 -13.02 5.31
N LEU A 37 3.88 -12.29 5.55
CA LEU A 37 2.84 -12.72 6.48
C LEU A 37 2.18 -14.03 6.02
N ILE A 38 1.87 -14.13 4.72
CA ILE A 38 1.28 -15.32 4.11
C ILE A 38 2.25 -16.51 4.17
N ASP A 39 3.52 -16.30 3.79
CA ASP A 39 4.57 -17.32 3.83
C ASP A 39 4.82 -17.85 5.25
N SER A 40 4.77 -16.94 6.23
CA SER A 40 4.91 -17.28 7.66
C SER A 40 3.65 -17.92 8.27
N GLY A 41 2.54 -18.02 7.52
CA GLY A 41 1.26 -18.51 8.02
C GLY A 41 0.69 -17.69 9.17
N MET A 42 1.09 -16.42 9.30
CA MET A 42 0.58 -15.53 10.34
C MET A 42 -0.85 -15.09 10.04
N ALA A 43 -1.61 -14.78 11.09
CA ALA A 43 -2.94 -14.21 10.93
C ALA A 43 -2.85 -12.87 10.19
N LEU A 44 -3.67 -12.71 9.17
CA LEU A 44 -3.77 -11.46 8.44
C LEU A 44 -4.37 -10.37 9.35
N PRO A 45 -3.91 -9.11 9.23
CA PRO A 45 -4.44 -8.00 10.03
C PRO A 45 -5.92 -7.76 9.72
N THR A 46 -6.76 -7.79 10.76
CA THR A 46 -8.22 -7.57 10.65
C THR A 46 -8.62 -6.10 10.47
N ALA A 47 -7.72 -5.16 10.78
CA ALA A 47 -7.91 -3.73 10.60
C ALA A 47 -7.00 -3.19 9.48
N PHE A 48 -7.07 -3.83 8.31
CA PHE A 48 -6.32 -3.43 7.13
C PHE A 48 -7.25 -2.72 6.12
N ALA A 49 -6.92 -1.47 5.81
CA ALA A 49 -7.55 -0.71 4.74
C ALA A 49 -6.54 0.29 4.18
N ILE A 50 -6.23 0.18 2.91
CA ILE A 50 -5.31 1.09 2.22
C ILE A 50 -5.99 1.91 1.13
N ALA A 51 -7.08 1.42 0.53
CA ALA A 51 -7.78 2.16 -0.53
C ALA A 51 -8.15 3.60 -0.15
N PRO A 52 -8.64 3.90 1.08
CA PRO A 52 -8.97 5.28 1.47
C PRO A 52 -7.75 6.23 1.45
N TYR A 53 -6.55 5.72 1.70
CA TYR A 53 -5.32 6.51 1.63
C TYR A 53 -4.99 6.89 0.18
N TYR A 54 -5.11 5.94 -0.75
CA TYR A 54 -4.87 6.21 -2.18
C TYR A 54 -5.97 7.06 -2.79
N GLU A 55 -7.22 6.94 -2.31
CA GLU A 55 -8.31 7.84 -2.70
C GLU A 55 -7.97 9.29 -2.40
N GLU A 56 -7.47 9.58 -1.20
CA GLU A 56 -7.06 10.94 -0.83
C GLU A 56 -5.78 11.39 -1.54
N ALA A 57 -4.79 10.50 -1.70
CA ALA A 57 -3.52 10.82 -2.34
C ALA A 57 -3.66 11.13 -3.84
N PHE A 58 -4.60 10.48 -4.52
CA PHE A 58 -4.85 10.62 -5.96
C PHE A 58 -6.19 11.27 -6.26
N LYS A 59 -6.82 11.97 -5.30
CA LYS A 59 -8.15 12.59 -5.48
C LYS A 59 -8.22 13.58 -6.64
N ASP A 60 -7.09 14.20 -6.97
CA ASP A 60 -6.95 15.19 -8.05
C ASP A 60 -6.46 14.54 -9.37
N ASP A 61 -6.17 13.24 -9.38
CA ASP A 61 -5.69 12.48 -10.53
C ASP A 61 -6.70 11.40 -10.95
N GLU A 62 -7.55 11.74 -11.92
CA GLU A 62 -8.59 10.86 -12.44
C GLU A 62 -8.11 10.04 -13.66
N THR A 63 -6.80 9.82 -13.82
CA THR A 63 -6.33 8.98 -14.92
C THR A 63 -6.84 7.54 -14.76
N ARG A 64 -7.13 6.89 -15.89
CA ARG A 64 -7.72 5.53 -15.91
C ARG A 64 -6.85 4.52 -15.13
N ASP A 65 -5.53 4.66 -15.22
CA ASP A 65 -4.59 3.78 -14.53
C ASP A 65 -4.73 3.83 -13.00
N TYR A 66 -4.94 5.02 -12.41
CA TYR A 66 -5.17 5.14 -10.96
C TYR A 66 -6.55 4.62 -10.53
N VAL A 67 -7.58 4.79 -11.37
CA VAL A 67 -8.90 4.22 -11.09
C VAL A 67 -8.83 2.69 -11.06
N ASP A 68 -8.15 2.08 -12.03
CA ASP A 68 -7.94 0.63 -12.06
C ASP A 68 -7.11 0.18 -10.84
N LEU A 69 -6.01 0.85 -10.51
CA LEU A 69 -5.23 0.57 -9.30
C LEU A 69 -6.11 0.59 -8.05
N LEU A 70 -6.87 1.68 -7.85
CA LEU A 70 -7.72 1.86 -6.68
C LEU A 70 -8.76 0.74 -6.53
N ASN A 71 -9.35 0.28 -7.63
CA ASN A 71 -10.26 -0.86 -7.60
C ASN A 71 -9.58 -2.13 -7.08
N HIS A 72 -8.36 -2.43 -7.54
CA HIS A 72 -7.60 -3.57 -7.02
C HIS A 72 -7.27 -3.42 -5.52
N LEU A 73 -6.97 -2.20 -5.06
CA LEU A 73 -6.74 -1.94 -3.63
C LEU A 73 -8.01 -2.16 -2.79
N ARG A 74 -9.18 -1.78 -3.30
CA ARG A 74 -10.46 -2.02 -2.63
C ARG A 74 -10.81 -3.49 -2.54
N GLU A 75 -10.53 -4.25 -3.60
CA GLU A 75 -10.68 -5.71 -3.58
C GLU A 75 -9.73 -6.35 -2.57
N LEU A 76 -8.47 -5.90 -2.53
CA LEU A 76 -7.51 -6.32 -1.53
C LEU A 76 -8.04 -6.05 -0.11
N ASP A 77 -8.47 -4.82 0.19
CA ASP A 77 -9.02 -4.45 1.49
C ASP A 77 -10.23 -5.32 1.89
N ALA A 78 -11.07 -5.72 0.93
CA ALA A 78 -12.22 -6.58 1.18
C ALA A 78 -11.82 -7.99 1.64
N LEU A 79 -10.66 -8.50 1.23
CA LEU A 79 -10.13 -9.79 1.68
C LEU A 79 -9.79 -9.80 3.17
N PHE A 80 -9.45 -8.64 3.76
CA PHE A 80 -9.10 -8.53 5.18
C PHE A 80 -10.31 -8.28 6.10
N LYS A 81 -11.48 -7.97 5.54
CA LYS A 81 -12.72 -7.68 6.29
C LYS A 81 -13.61 -8.91 6.52
N GLN A 82 -13.11 -10.11 6.24
CA GLN A 82 -13.86 -11.38 6.32
C GLN A 82 -13.91 -12.00 7.71
#